data_AF-A0A8X6U6N4-F1
#
_entry.id   AF-A0A8X6U6N4-F1
#
_cell.length_a   1.000
_cell.length_b   1.000
_cell.length_c   1.000
_cell.angle_alpha   90.00
_cell.angle_beta   90.00
_cell.angle_gamma   90.00
#
_symmetry.space_group_name_H-M   'P 1'
#
loop_
_entity.id
_entity.type
_entity.pdbx_description
1 polymer ?
#
loop_
_entity_poly.entity_id
_entity_poly.type
_entity_poly.pdbx_seq_one_letter_code
_entity_poly.pdbx_strand_id
1 'polypeptide(L)'
;DIQCIMKEEKLSNSSKLLNLSPFLDEKNVLRVGGRLQHSELPLNHKHPMLIPNNCNICDLIIDHYHGFYLHTGVEATLANLRTQFWITNGRSTVKRVLHKCLKCLQQEIKNEKYFYPHSEPDGQPSQTPIVMLPIGENFVMLSIIEHFSL
;
A
#
# COMPACT_ATOMS: atom_id res chain seq x y z
N ASP A 1 15.09 16.96 -12.06
CA ASP A 1 14.17 15.99 -12.70
C ASP A 1 12.74 16.52 -12.84
N ILE A 2 11.88 16.47 -11.82
CA ILE A 2 10.47 16.92 -11.94
C ILE A 2 10.36 18.37 -12.42
N GLN A 3 11.15 19.26 -11.84
CA GLN A 3 11.22 20.68 -12.24
C GLN A 3 11.71 20.87 -13.68
N CYS A 4 12.56 19.97 -14.20
CA CYS A 4 13.05 20.05 -15.57
C CYS A 4 11.92 19.73 -16.55
N ILE A 5 11.11 18.70 -16.26
CA ILE A 5 9.97 18.32 -17.12
C ILE A 5 8.91 19.42 -17.14
N MET A 6 8.66 20.06 -16.00
CA MET A 6 7.74 21.20 -15.93
C MET A 6 8.21 22.42 -16.74
N LYS A 7 9.51 22.52 -17.02
CA LYS A 7 10.13 23.57 -17.85
C LYS A 7 10.42 23.11 -19.28
N GLU A 8 9.92 21.93 -19.68
CA GLU A 8 10.22 21.30 -20.97
C GLU A 8 11.72 21.07 -21.23
N GLU A 9 12.52 21.02 -20.18
CA GLU A 9 13.95 20.74 -20.26
C GLU A 9 14.22 19.23 -20.32
N LYS A 10 15.26 18.84 -21.06
CA LYS A 10 15.68 17.44 -21.14
C LYS A 10 16.11 16.92 -19.76
N LEU A 11 15.57 15.77 -19.37
CA LEU A 11 16.05 15.02 -18.22
C LEU A 11 17.47 14.48 -18.47
N SER A 12 18.25 14.38 -17.40
CA SER A 12 19.53 13.66 -17.43
C SER A 12 19.29 12.19 -17.80
N ASN A 13 20.17 11.61 -18.62
CA ASN A 13 20.14 10.19 -19.00
C ASN A 13 20.19 9.23 -17.80
N SER A 14 20.66 9.69 -16.63
CA SER A 14 20.68 8.92 -15.38
C SER A 14 19.38 9.00 -14.57
N SER A 15 18.40 9.80 -15.01
CA SER A 15 17.16 10.00 -14.28
C SER A 15 16.30 8.73 -14.29
N LYS A 16 15.90 8.27 -13.11
CA LYS A 16 14.92 7.18 -12.96
C LYS A 16 13.54 7.53 -13.54
N LEU A 17 13.24 8.82 -13.71
CA LEU A 17 11.98 9.26 -14.31
C LEU A 17 11.95 9.03 -15.82
N LEU A 18 13.10 8.94 -16.51
CA LEU A 18 13.10 8.66 -17.96
C LEU A 18 12.38 7.36 -18.31
N ASN A 19 12.54 6.33 -17.47
CA ASN A 19 11.87 5.04 -17.66
C ASN A 19 10.34 5.12 -17.57
N LEU A 20 9.81 6.22 -17.03
CA LEU A 20 8.37 6.47 -16.92
C LEU A 20 7.80 7.24 -18.11
N SER A 21 8.64 7.64 -19.07
CA SER A 21 8.23 8.47 -20.23
C SER A 21 7.31 9.63 -19.82
N PRO A 22 7.75 10.52 -18.89
CA PRO A 22 6.88 11.52 -18.30
C PRO A 22 6.57 12.63 -19.30
N PHE A 23 5.33 13.14 -19.25
CA PHE A 23 4.87 14.21 -20.14
C PHE A 23 3.83 15.10 -19.45
N LEU A 24 3.62 16.32 -19.96
CA LEU A 24 2.55 17.21 -19.54
C LEU A 24 1.31 16.96 -20.42
N ASP A 25 0.14 16.80 -19.79
CA ASP A 25 -1.13 16.73 -20.53
C ASP A 25 -1.65 18.13 -20.92
N GLU A 26 -2.78 18.17 -21.61
CA GLU A 26 -3.46 19.41 -22.05
C GLU A 26 -3.83 20.36 -20.89
N LYS A 27 -3.82 19.86 -19.65
CA LYS A 27 -4.11 20.63 -18.43
C LYS A 27 -2.84 20.97 -17.65
N ASN A 28 -1.66 20.82 -18.25
CA ASN A 28 -0.35 20.98 -17.60
C ASN A 28 -0.15 20.08 -16.37
N VAL A 29 -0.79 18.91 -16.36
CA VAL A 29 -0.60 17.89 -15.33
C VAL A 29 0.50 16.94 -15.78
N LEU A 30 1.49 16.75 -14.90
CA LEU A 30 2.57 15.80 -15.14
C LEU A 30 2.05 14.36 -15.00
N ARG A 31 2.24 13.56 -16.06
CA ARG A 31 1.75 12.18 -16.15
C ARG A 31 2.83 11.21 -16.59
N VAL A 32 2.58 9.93 -16.32
CA VAL A 32 3.42 8.80 -16.74
C VAL A 32 2.93 8.24 -18.07
N GLY A 33 3.84 8.03 -19.02
CA GLY A 33 3.58 7.43 -20.33
C GLY A 33 3.98 5.95 -20.41
N GLY A 34 4.08 5.45 -21.64
CA GLY A 34 4.72 4.16 -21.93
C GLY A 34 3.75 3.01 -22.24
N ARG A 35 3.92 1.87 -21.56
CA ARG A 35 3.42 0.55 -22.01
C ARG A 35 1.93 0.51 -22.36
N LEU A 36 1.09 1.28 -21.68
CA LEU A 36 -0.37 1.24 -21.88
C LEU A 36 -0.88 2.24 -22.92
N GLN A 37 -0.02 3.02 -23.58
CA GLN A 37 -0.41 4.11 -24.48
C GLN A 37 -1.47 3.73 -25.54
N HIS A 38 -1.40 2.51 -26.07
CA HIS A 38 -2.31 1.99 -27.11
C HIS A 38 -3.49 1.17 -26.57
N SER A 39 -3.67 1.07 -25.25
CA SER A 39 -4.82 0.37 -24.66
C SER A 39 -6.11 1.18 -24.74
N GLU A 40 -7.26 0.51 -24.65
CA GLU A 40 -8.58 1.15 -24.56
C GLU A 40 -8.95 1.59 -23.13
N LEU A 41 -7.95 1.68 -22.24
CA LEU A 41 -8.16 2.09 -20.86
C LEU A 41 -8.47 3.59 -20.73
N PRO A 42 -9.23 3.99 -19.70
CA PRO A 42 -9.44 5.40 -19.39
C PRO A 42 -8.12 6.15 -19.20
N LEU A 43 -8.10 7.44 -19.52
CA LEU A 43 -6.90 8.28 -19.52
C LEU A 43 -6.07 8.14 -18.25
N ASN A 44 -6.68 8.16 -17.06
CA ASN A 44 -5.94 8.09 -15.80
C ASN A 44 -5.32 6.71 -15.53
N HIS A 45 -5.95 5.63 -16.01
CA HIS A 45 -5.37 4.29 -15.92
C HIS A 45 -4.21 4.11 -16.89
N LYS A 46 -4.34 4.72 -18.08
CA LYS A 46 -3.33 4.72 -19.13
C LYS A 46 -2.13 5.59 -18.76
N HIS A 47 -2.42 6.76 -18.23
CA HIS A 47 -1.50 7.86 -17.94
C HIS A 47 -1.77 8.43 -16.54
N PRO A 48 -1.39 7.70 -15.48
CA PRO A 48 -1.60 8.16 -14.12
C PRO A 48 -0.81 9.44 -13.83
N MET A 49 -1.36 10.27 -12.96
CA MET A 49 -0.75 11.54 -12.56
C MET A 49 0.48 11.28 -11.71
N LEU A 50 1.62 11.87 -12.07
CA LEU A 50 2.86 11.74 -11.32
C LEU A 50 2.80 12.59 -10.05
N ILE A 51 2.98 11.97 -8.89
CA ILE A 51 2.99 12.66 -7.59
C ILE A 51 4.38 12.50 -6.93
N PRO A 52 5.05 13.61 -6.57
CA PRO A 52 6.24 13.57 -5.74
C PRO A 52 5.91 13.02 -4.34
N ASN A 53 6.70 12.09 -3.82
CA ASN A 53 6.50 11.52 -2.49
C ASN A 53 6.83 12.44 -1.30
N ASN A 54 7.38 13.62 -1.55
CA ASN A 54 7.83 14.58 -0.53
C ASN A 54 6.79 15.67 -0.25
N CYS A 55 5.51 15.43 -0.54
CA CYS A 55 4.43 16.39 -0.32
C CYS A 55 3.33 15.82 0.58
N ASN A 56 2.71 16.68 1.39
CA ASN A 56 1.66 16.27 2.33
C ASN A 56 0.42 15.71 1.61
N ILE A 57 0.11 16.22 0.42
CA ILE A 57 -1.01 15.73 -0.38
C ILE A 57 -0.82 14.25 -0.79
N CYS A 58 0.42 13.81 -1.02
CA CYS A 58 0.71 12.40 -1.29
C CYS A 58 0.29 11.52 -0.10
N ASP A 59 0.65 11.92 1.12
CA ASP A 59 0.31 11.17 2.34
C ASP A 59 -1.20 11.11 2.55
N LEU A 60 -1.91 12.22 2.31
CA LEU A 60 -3.38 12.28 2.41
C LEU A 60 -4.07 11.39 1.37
N ILE A 61 -3.57 11.36 0.13
CA ILE A 61 -4.10 10.49 -0.92
C ILE A 61 -3.89 9.02 -0.54
N ILE A 62 -2.70 8.66 -0.04
CA ILE A 62 -2.42 7.29 0.40
C ILE A 62 -3.36 6.90 1.53
N ASP A 63 -3.51 7.73 2.56
CA ASP A 63 -4.37 7.45 3.71
C ASP A 63 -5.84 7.32 3.30
N HIS A 64 -6.31 8.18 2.39
CA HIS A 64 -7.65 8.08 1.81
C HIS A 64 -7.87 6.74 1.10
N TYR A 65 -6.98 6.36 0.19
CA TYR A 65 -7.11 5.08 -0.54
C TYR A 65 -6.98 3.88 0.39
N HIS A 66 -6.06 3.93 1.34
CA HIS A 66 -5.91 2.88 2.34
C HIS A 66 -7.20 2.68 3.14
N GLY A 67 -7.83 3.76 3.63
CA GLY A 67 -9.10 3.68 4.35
C GLY A 67 -10.30 3.31 3.48
N PHE A 68 -10.37 3.86 2.26
CA PHE A 68 -11.45 3.60 1.30
C PHE A 68 -11.49 2.12 0.89
N TYR A 69 -10.32 1.52 0.67
CA TYR A 69 -10.18 0.10 0.37
C TYR A 69 -9.99 -0.75 1.64
N LEU A 70 -10.71 -0.42 2.73
CA LEU A 70 -10.83 -1.26 3.93
C LEU A 70 -9.49 -1.64 4.58
N HIS A 71 -8.55 -0.69 4.65
CA HIS A 71 -7.26 -0.87 5.29
C HIS A 71 -6.39 -1.98 4.66
N THR A 72 -6.45 -2.14 3.33
CA THR A 72 -5.60 -3.09 2.62
C THR A 72 -4.10 -2.86 2.86
N GLY A 73 -3.30 -3.93 2.75
CA GLY A 73 -1.85 -3.89 2.86
C GLY A 73 -1.16 -3.03 1.79
N VAL A 74 0.18 -2.94 1.88
CA VAL A 74 1.00 -2.04 1.05
C VAL A 74 0.81 -2.28 -0.45
N GLU A 75 0.91 -3.54 -0.90
CA GLU A 75 0.85 -3.84 -2.34
C GLU A 75 -0.53 -3.57 -2.95
N ALA A 76 -1.59 -3.95 -2.22
CA ALA A 76 -2.96 -3.71 -2.65
C ALA A 76 -3.29 -2.21 -2.69
N THR A 77 -2.91 -1.46 -1.65
CA THR A 77 -3.06 0.00 -1.62
C THR A 77 -2.30 0.65 -2.78
N LEU A 78 -1.06 0.21 -3.03
CA LEU A 78 -0.24 0.70 -4.13
C LEU A 78 -0.84 0.38 -5.52
N ALA A 79 -1.43 -0.81 -5.69
CA ALA A 79 -2.13 -1.18 -6.91
C ALA A 79 -3.36 -0.29 -7.15
N ASN A 80 -4.17 -0.05 -6.10
CA ASN A 80 -5.32 0.84 -6.17
C ASN A 80 -4.90 2.28 -6.50
N LEU A 81 -3.82 2.79 -5.89
CA LEU A 81 -3.27 4.11 -6.21
C LEU A 81 -2.83 4.20 -7.68
N ARG A 82 -2.16 3.18 -8.21
CA ARG A 82 -1.65 3.14 -9.61
C ARG A 82 -2.73 3.22 -10.68
N THR A 83 -4.00 3.04 -10.33
CA THR A 83 -5.12 3.26 -11.24
C THR A 83 -5.30 4.74 -11.62
N GLN A 84 -4.84 5.66 -10.76
CA GLN A 84 -5.01 7.11 -10.96
C GLN A 84 -3.70 7.90 -10.77
N PHE A 85 -2.79 7.41 -9.94
CA PHE A 85 -1.61 8.14 -9.47
C PHE A 85 -0.33 7.30 -9.54
N TRP A 86 0.76 7.93 -9.94
CA TRP A 86 2.09 7.35 -9.91
C TRP A 86 2.98 8.10 -8.91
N ILE A 87 3.13 7.54 -7.73
CA ILE A 87 3.92 8.13 -6.65
C ILE A 87 5.40 7.76 -6.81
N THR A 88 6.30 8.74 -6.80
CA THR A 88 7.75 8.47 -6.83
C THR A 88 8.17 7.67 -5.59
N ASN A 89 8.99 6.63 -5.74
CA ASN A 89 9.30 5.71 -4.63
C ASN A 89 8.04 5.14 -3.92
N GLY A 90 6.94 4.93 -4.67
CA GLY A 90 5.60 4.71 -4.15
C GLY A 90 5.47 3.61 -3.09
N ARG A 91 6.12 2.45 -3.27
CA ARG A 91 6.06 1.34 -2.30
C ARG A 91 6.55 1.76 -0.91
N SER A 92 7.71 2.40 -0.86
CA SER A 92 8.33 2.88 0.39
C SER A 92 7.47 3.96 1.04
N THR A 93 6.91 4.86 0.24
CA THR A 93 6.01 5.93 0.68
C THR A 93 4.72 5.36 1.27
N VAL A 94 4.07 4.43 0.57
CA VAL A 94 2.86 3.74 1.05
C VAL A 94 3.14 3.02 2.36
N LYS A 95 4.23 2.23 2.43
CA LYS A 95 4.63 1.57 3.68
C LYS A 95 4.78 2.56 4.84
N ARG A 96 5.48 3.68 4.62
CA ARG A 96 5.67 4.72 5.64
C ARG A 96 4.35 5.30 6.16
N VAL A 97 3.36 5.52 5.29
CA VAL A 97 2.05 6.07 5.68
C VAL A 97 1.25 5.02 6.44
N LEU A 98 1.16 3.79 5.92
CA LEU A 98 0.38 2.71 6.53
C LEU A 98 0.89 2.32 7.91
N HIS A 99 2.21 2.36 8.15
CA HIS A 99 2.81 2.12 9.47
C HIS A 99 2.34 3.11 10.55
N LYS A 100 1.76 4.26 10.17
CA LYS A 100 1.20 5.25 11.11
C LYS A 100 -0.31 5.09 11.29
N CYS A 101 -0.94 4.15 10.58
CA CYS A 101 -2.38 3.93 10.68
C CYS A 101 -2.74 3.28 12.01
N LEU A 102 -3.42 4.02 12.88
CA LEU A 102 -3.83 3.54 14.20
C LEU A 102 -4.74 2.31 14.13
N LYS A 103 -5.61 2.23 13.13
CA LYS A 103 -6.49 1.07 12.94
C LYS A 103 -5.70 -0.18 12.60
N CYS A 104 -4.72 -0.09 11.70
CA CYS A 104 -3.86 -1.23 11.37
C CYS A 104 -2.99 -1.63 12.57
N LEU A 105 -2.37 -0.66 13.25
CA LEU A 105 -1.58 -0.92 14.45
C LEU A 105 -2.41 -1.64 15.53
N GLN A 106 -3.66 -1.21 15.75
CA GLN A 106 -4.55 -1.87 16.70
C GLN A 106 -4.89 -3.30 16.28
N GLN A 107 -5.07 -3.55 14.98
CA GLN A 107 -5.32 -4.90 14.47
C GLN A 107 -4.09 -5.80 14.60
N GLU A 108 -2.89 -5.29 14.33
CA GLU A 108 -1.63 -6.02 14.54
C GLU A 108 -1.47 -6.43 16.01
N ILE A 109 -1.69 -5.52 16.97
CA ILE A 109 -1.64 -5.83 18.40
C ILE A 109 -2.68 -6.88 18.80
N LYS A 110 -3.89 -6.85 18.22
CA LYS A 110 -4.90 -7.88 18.47
C LYS A 110 -4.42 -9.23 17.93
N ASN A 111 -3.88 -9.27 16.71
CA ASN A 111 -3.37 -10.49 16.11
C ASN A 111 -2.16 -11.06 16.88
N GLU A 112 -1.30 -10.22 17.47
CA GLU A 112 -0.23 -10.70 18.35
C GLU A 112 -0.77 -11.33 19.65
N LYS A 113 -1.89 -10.81 20.18
CA LYS A 113 -2.58 -11.43 21.33
C LYS A 113 -3.24 -12.76 20.99
N TYR A 114 -3.58 -12.97 19.73
CA TYR A 114 -4.22 -14.18 19.22
C TYR A 114 -3.29 -14.85 18.21
N PHE A 115 -2.31 -15.62 18.70
CA PHE A 115 -1.40 -16.35 17.83
C PHE A 115 -2.18 -17.44 17.09
N TYR A 116 -2.24 -17.34 15.76
CA TYR A 116 -2.74 -18.41 14.90
C TYR A 116 -1.53 -19.14 14.31
N PRO A 117 -1.17 -20.35 14.79
CA PRO A 117 -0.10 -21.12 14.18
C PRO A 117 -0.42 -21.42 12.71
N HIS A 118 0.64 -21.50 11.89
CA HIS A 118 0.55 -21.80 10.47
C HIS A 118 -0.38 -22.99 10.19
N SER A 119 -1.17 -22.86 9.12
CA SER A 119 -2.18 -23.82 8.66
C SER A 119 -1.66 -25.25 8.55
N GLU A 120 -2.48 -26.21 8.96
CA GLU A 120 -2.26 -27.64 8.74
C GLU A 120 -2.07 -27.95 7.24
N PRO A 121 -1.31 -29.01 6.88
CA PRO A 121 -0.95 -29.34 5.49
C PRO A 121 -2.16 -29.53 4.54
N ASP A 122 -3.36 -29.69 5.08
CA ASP A 122 -4.60 -29.94 4.32
C ASP A 122 -5.37 -28.67 3.94
N GLY A 123 -4.85 -27.48 4.28
CA GLY A 123 -5.46 -26.20 3.86
C GLY A 123 -6.77 -25.85 4.57
N GLN A 124 -7.13 -26.56 5.64
CA GLN A 124 -8.20 -26.12 6.53
C GLN A 124 -7.66 -25.07 7.52
N PRO A 125 -8.35 -23.93 7.72
CA PRO A 125 -7.98 -23.01 8.77
C PRO A 125 -8.22 -23.65 10.14
N SER A 126 -7.18 -23.80 10.96
CA SER A 126 -7.34 -23.99 12.40
C SER A 126 -7.94 -22.69 12.95
N GLN A 127 -9.27 -22.65 13.06
CA GLN A 127 -10.01 -21.47 13.52
C GLN A 127 -9.87 -21.24 15.04
N THR A 128 -9.01 -21.98 15.73
CA THR A 128 -8.78 -21.85 17.16
C THR A 128 -7.68 -20.82 17.43
N PRO A 129 -8.03 -19.58 17.86
CA PRO A 129 -7.01 -18.63 18.32
C PRO A 129 -6.31 -19.17 19.57
N ILE A 130 -4.98 -19.14 19.59
CA ILE A 130 -4.24 -19.28 20.85
C ILE A 130 -4.17 -17.90 21.49
N VAL A 131 -4.72 -17.76 22.70
CA VAL A 131 -4.68 -16.49 23.43
C VAL A 131 -3.38 -16.43 24.22
N MET A 132 -2.59 -15.38 23.99
CA MET A 132 -1.43 -15.07 24.83
C MET A 132 -1.88 -14.21 26.01
N LEU A 133 -2.04 -14.84 27.19
CA LEU A 133 -2.34 -14.11 28.42
C LEU A 133 -1.04 -13.72 29.15
N PRO A 134 -0.89 -12.46 29.58
CA PRO A 134 0.24 -12.04 30.39
C PRO A 134 0.11 -12.65 31.79
N ILE A 135 1.10 -13.44 32.21
CA ILE A 135 1.23 -13.93 33.60
C ILE A 135 2.59 -13.44 34.13
N GLY A 136 2.61 -12.24 34.70
CA GLY A 136 3.85 -11.58 35.13
C GLY A 136 4.71 -11.12 33.94
N GLU A 137 6.01 -11.42 33.95
CA GLU A 137 6.94 -11.12 32.85
C GLU A 137 6.94 -12.19 31.73
N ASN A 138 6.15 -13.26 31.89
CA ASN A 138 6.08 -14.39 30.96
C ASN A 138 4.73 -14.43 30.22
N PHE A 139 4.75 -14.89 28.97
CA PHE A 139 3.54 -15.17 28.20
C PHE A 139 3.26 -16.68 28.20
N VAL A 140 2.04 -17.08 28.56
CA VAL A 140 1.62 -18.48 28.53
C VAL A 140 0.68 -18.72 27.35
N MET A 141 0.98 -19.72 26.52
CA MET A 141 0.07 -20.18 25.47
C MET A 141 -1.04 -21.02 26.09
N LEU A 142 -2.26 -20.49 26.08
CA LEU A 142 -3.46 -21.24 26.44
C LEU A 142 -4.20 -21.61 25.16
N SER A 143 -4.30 -22.92 24.91
CA SER A 143 -5.20 -23.45 23.90
C SER A 143 -6.63 -23.36 24.44
N ILE A 144 -7.55 -22.70 23.72
CA ILE A 144 -8.99 -22.78 24.04
C ILE A 144 -9.46 -24.16 23.58
N ILE A 145 -9.25 -25.18 24.40
CA ILE A 145 -9.91 -26.47 24.26
C ILE A 145 -11.01 -26.51 25.33
N GLU A 146 -12.23 -26.75 24.85
CA GLU A 146 -13.49 -26.99 25.59
C GLU A 146 -14.32 -25.75 25.98
N HIS A 147 -15.32 -25.46 25.14
CA HIS A 147 -16.72 -25.32 25.60
C HIS A 147 -17.72 -25.28 24.42
N PHE A 148 -17.58 -26.19 23.46
CA PHE A 148 -18.66 -26.48 22.50
C PHE A 148 -18.74 -27.99 22.28
N SER A 149 -19.45 -28.65 23.19
CA SER A 149 -20.16 -29.90 22.92
C SER A 149 -21.40 -29.89 23.79
N LEU A 150 -22.53 -29.62 23.13
CA LEU A 150 -23.94 -29.87 23.48
C LEU A 150 -24.41 -29.60 24.91
#